data_AF-A0A7V3PYB3-F1
#
_entry.id   AF-A0A7V3PYB3-F1
#
_cell.length_a   1.000
_cell.length_b   1.000
_cell.length_c   1.000
_cell.angle_alpha   90.00
_cell.angle_beta   90.00
_cell.angle_gamma   90.00
#
_symmetry.space_group_name_H-M   'P 1'
#
loop_
_entity.id
_entity.type
_entity.pdbx_description
1 polymer ?
#
loop_
_entity_poly.entity_id
_entity_poly.type
_entity_poly.pdbx_seq_one_letter_code
_entity_poly.pdbx_strand_id
1 'polypeptide(L)'
;MNIALTYTCNQECAYCFGHDAMDEYQGRPSRNFLSMENLDKVLSFLEKSSVYELQMIGGEPTLHPDFKGIYKRVTERGFRVMIFSNGVIKKEIVDFLKAQDNLTSVLLNIREPKEYSISDWNKILYTLSQLGERVILSFRIYRLGFNPTFLFDLIERYHLRKLINWAMACPSLLHDNVFLPLEDHIKAVDRMIEFSVQSQSRGIDWYSDSGFIWCAFTDGRSQILKERVGFIPDTNCYPALEVAPDLRVMRCFGLASKCRKDLKLTDFDNLKEVELYFFKKSLPFKRIGAMDKCFHCEHLLSNKCGGGCMAHILRRMPNYRKLPIIF
;
A
#
# COMPACT_ATOMS: atom_id res chain seq x y z
N MET A 1 7.59 1.97 -7.93
CA MET A 1 6.47 1.73 -8.86
C MET A 1 5.86 0.38 -8.53
N ASN A 2 4.55 0.29 -8.61
CA ASN A 2 3.81 -0.92 -8.24
C ASN A 2 3.19 -1.55 -9.49
N ILE A 3 3.26 -2.87 -9.60
CA ILE A 3 2.63 -3.63 -10.68
C ILE A 3 1.56 -4.54 -10.11
N ALA A 4 0.33 -4.39 -10.59
CA ALA A 4 -0.75 -5.32 -10.31
C ALA A 4 -0.55 -6.57 -11.17
N LEU A 5 -0.22 -7.69 -10.55
CA LEU A 5 -0.13 -8.96 -11.27
C LEU A 5 -1.53 -9.46 -11.64
N THR A 6 -2.49 -9.27 -10.75
CA THR A 6 -3.88 -9.62 -10.96
C THR A 6 -4.81 -8.75 -10.13
N TYR A 7 -6.07 -8.60 -10.56
CA TYR A 7 -7.14 -8.02 -9.75
C TYR A 7 -8.01 -9.06 -9.04
N THR A 8 -7.72 -10.34 -9.21
CA THR A 8 -8.35 -11.40 -8.41
C THR A 8 -7.84 -11.34 -6.97
N CYS A 9 -8.74 -11.41 -6.01
CA CYS A 9 -8.43 -11.46 -4.58
C CYS A 9 -9.25 -12.57 -3.92
N ASN A 10 -8.67 -13.22 -2.90
CA ASN A 10 -9.31 -14.25 -2.09
C ASN A 10 -9.75 -13.71 -0.71
N GLN A 11 -9.83 -12.38 -0.55
CA GLN A 11 -10.21 -11.69 0.67
C GLN A 11 -11.04 -10.45 0.34
N GLU A 12 -11.99 -10.10 1.21
CA GLU A 12 -12.90 -8.95 1.06
C GLU A 12 -12.72 -7.99 2.24
N CYS A 13 -11.59 -7.28 2.26
CA CYS A 13 -11.28 -6.38 3.37
C CYS A 13 -12.23 -5.18 3.37
N ALA A 14 -12.90 -4.90 4.49
CA ALA A 14 -13.81 -3.75 4.62
C ALA A 14 -13.14 -2.39 4.32
N TYR A 15 -11.83 -2.29 4.52
CA TYR A 15 -11.03 -1.09 4.26
C TYR A 15 -10.39 -1.04 2.87
N CYS A 16 -10.68 -2.00 1.98
CA CYS A 16 -10.07 -2.06 0.66
C CYS A 16 -10.42 -0.79 -0.14
N PHE A 17 -9.40 -0.08 -0.62
CA PHE A 17 -9.54 1.08 -1.50
C PHE A 17 -9.24 0.74 -2.97
N GLY A 18 -9.09 -0.56 -3.24
CA GLY A 18 -8.77 -1.11 -4.56
C GLY A 18 -9.97 -1.25 -5.50
N HIS A 19 -11.20 -1.16 -4.98
CA HIS A 19 -12.42 -1.44 -5.74
C HIS A 19 -12.58 -0.56 -6.99
N ASP A 20 -12.26 0.74 -6.89
CA ASP A 20 -12.25 1.65 -8.03
C ASP A 20 -11.38 1.14 -9.21
N ALA A 21 -10.29 0.45 -8.91
CA ALA A 21 -9.41 -0.15 -9.91
C ALA A 21 -9.91 -1.53 -10.36
N MET A 22 -10.37 -2.37 -9.44
CA MET A 22 -10.71 -3.77 -9.67
C MET A 22 -12.02 -3.94 -10.47
N ASP A 23 -13.04 -3.13 -10.20
CA ASP A 23 -14.37 -3.28 -10.82
C ASP A 23 -14.34 -3.09 -12.33
N GLU A 24 -13.38 -2.31 -12.84
CA GLU A 24 -13.19 -2.15 -14.28
C GLU A 24 -12.72 -3.43 -15.00
N TYR A 25 -12.14 -4.37 -14.25
CA TYR A 25 -11.63 -5.64 -14.78
C TYR A 25 -12.51 -6.85 -14.39
N GLN A 26 -13.53 -6.63 -13.55
CA GLN A 26 -14.55 -7.64 -13.31
C GLN A 26 -15.22 -8.05 -14.64
N GLY A 27 -15.37 -9.37 -14.84
CA GLY A 27 -15.93 -9.93 -16.07
C GLY A 27 -15.02 -9.86 -17.32
N ARG A 28 -13.75 -9.46 -17.18
CA ARG A 28 -12.77 -9.42 -18.28
C ARG A 28 -11.54 -10.30 -17.99
N PRO A 29 -11.66 -11.65 -18.07
CA PRO A 29 -10.62 -12.58 -17.64
C PRO A 29 -9.26 -12.35 -18.31
N SER A 30 -9.24 -11.99 -19.60
CA SER A 30 -8.00 -11.75 -20.35
C SER A 30 -7.23 -10.49 -19.93
N ARG A 31 -7.87 -9.58 -19.18
CA ARG A 31 -7.24 -8.36 -18.64
C ARG A 31 -6.98 -8.45 -17.14
N ASN A 32 -7.36 -9.56 -16.50
CA ASN A 32 -7.22 -9.77 -15.06
C ASN A 32 -5.84 -10.28 -14.64
N PHE A 33 -5.00 -10.70 -15.59
CA PHE A 33 -3.71 -11.32 -15.32
C PHE A 33 -2.64 -10.68 -16.21
N LEU A 34 -1.50 -10.34 -15.60
CA LEU A 34 -0.36 -9.77 -16.30
C LEU A 34 0.28 -10.82 -17.21
N SER A 35 0.36 -10.55 -18.51
CA SER A 35 1.06 -11.43 -19.43
C SER A 35 2.58 -11.30 -19.28
N MET A 36 3.33 -12.36 -19.63
CA MET A 36 4.80 -12.31 -19.66
C MET A 36 5.33 -11.24 -20.63
N GLU A 37 4.63 -11.00 -21.74
CA GLU A 37 4.97 -9.91 -22.67
C GLU A 37 4.84 -8.53 -22.01
N ASN A 38 3.77 -8.29 -21.26
CA ASN A 38 3.58 -7.03 -20.55
C ASN A 38 4.55 -6.90 -19.37
N LEU A 39 4.85 -8.00 -18.67
CA LEU A 39 5.91 -8.02 -17.66
C LEU A 39 7.24 -7.57 -18.28
N ASP A 40 7.61 -8.10 -19.44
CA ASP A 40 8.86 -7.74 -20.11
C ASP A 40 8.93 -6.26 -20.48
N LYS A 41 7.80 -5.69 -20.94
CA LYS A 41 7.69 -4.25 -21.19
C LYS A 41 7.91 -3.43 -19.92
N VAL A 42 7.32 -3.83 -18.79
CA VAL A 42 7.50 -3.14 -17.50
C VAL A 42 8.94 -3.21 -17.02
N LEU A 43 9.57 -4.39 -17.10
CA LEU A 43 10.96 -4.57 -16.67
C LEU A 43 11.93 -3.77 -17.53
N SER A 44 11.76 -3.78 -18.85
CA SER A 44 12.55 -2.94 -19.76
C SER A 44 12.35 -1.44 -19.51
N PHE A 45 11.14 -1.01 -19.14
CA PHE A 45 10.88 0.38 -18.76
C PHE A 45 11.61 0.77 -17.47
N LEU A 46 11.63 -0.10 -16.47
CA LEU A 46 12.33 0.14 -15.20
C LEU A 46 13.86 0.12 -15.36
N GLU A 47 14.40 -0.79 -16.18
CA GLU A 47 15.84 -0.80 -16.54
C GLU A 47 16.26 0.51 -17.21
N LYS A 48 15.48 1.00 -18.19
CA LYS A 48 15.70 2.31 -18.82
C LYS A 48 15.65 3.45 -17.80
N SER A 49 14.87 3.28 -16.73
CA SER A 49 14.77 4.24 -15.63
C SER A 49 15.86 4.05 -14.56
N SER A 50 16.77 3.07 -14.71
CA SER A 50 17.77 2.68 -13.72
C SER A 50 17.18 2.31 -12.35
N VAL A 51 15.98 1.72 -12.33
CA VAL A 51 15.29 1.26 -11.12
C VAL A 51 15.25 -0.27 -11.12
N TYR A 52 15.85 -0.89 -10.10
CA TYR A 52 15.95 -2.35 -9.95
C TYR A 52 15.16 -2.87 -8.75
N GLU A 53 14.01 -2.25 -8.47
CA GLU A 53 13.08 -2.66 -7.44
C GLU A 53 11.66 -2.71 -8.01
N LEU A 54 10.98 -3.83 -7.81
CA LEU A 54 9.61 -4.03 -8.27
C LEU A 54 8.70 -4.44 -7.12
N GLN A 55 7.61 -3.70 -6.94
CA GLN A 55 6.58 -4.02 -5.96
C GLN A 55 5.43 -4.76 -6.65
N MET A 56 5.25 -6.03 -6.33
CA MET A 56 4.16 -6.86 -6.82
C MET A 56 2.94 -6.67 -5.92
N ILE A 57 1.88 -6.14 -6.50
CA ILE A 57 0.62 -5.82 -5.83
C ILE A 57 -0.56 -6.39 -6.63
N GLY A 58 -1.78 -5.93 -6.32
CA GLY A 58 -3.00 -6.27 -7.06
C GLY A 58 -4.18 -6.47 -6.11
N GLY A 59 -5.06 -7.42 -6.47
CA GLY A 59 -5.95 -8.05 -5.50
C GLY A 59 -5.13 -8.90 -4.52
N GLU A 60 -4.70 -10.07 -4.98
CA GLU A 60 -3.69 -10.88 -4.32
C GLU A 60 -2.69 -11.39 -5.38
N PRO A 61 -1.45 -10.85 -5.42
CA PRO A 61 -0.49 -11.17 -6.49
C PRO A 61 -0.17 -12.65 -6.59
N THR A 62 -0.20 -13.39 -5.47
CA THR A 62 0.11 -14.83 -5.45
C THR A 62 -0.96 -15.71 -6.09
N LEU A 63 -2.12 -15.14 -6.46
CA LEU A 63 -3.15 -15.84 -7.24
C LEU A 63 -2.90 -15.83 -8.74
N HIS A 64 -1.87 -15.11 -9.22
CA HIS A 64 -1.49 -15.19 -10.63
C HIS A 64 -1.13 -16.64 -11.01
N PRO A 65 -1.71 -17.22 -12.08
CA PRO A 65 -1.49 -18.62 -12.42
C PRO A 65 -0.02 -18.95 -12.71
N ASP A 66 0.72 -17.98 -13.26
CA ASP A 66 2.16 -18.07 -13.51
C ASP A 66 3.00 -17.20 -12.54
N PHE A 67 2.58 -17.11 -11.27
CA PHE A 67 3.33 -16.33 -10.28
C PHE A 67 4.81 -16.74 -10.20
N LYS A 68 5.10 -18.05 -10.28
CA LYS A 68 6.48 -18.57 -10.23
C LYS A 68 7.31 -18.13 -11.44
N GLY A 69 6.74 -18.15 -12.65
CA GLY A 69 7.42 -17.69 -13.87
C GLY A 69 7.69 -16.20 -13.85
N ILE A 70 6.71 -15.39 -13.41
CA ILE A 70 6.86 -13.95 -13.20
C ILE A 70 8.01 -13.68 -12.21
N TYR A 71 7.97 -14.31 -11.04
CA TYR A 71 9.00 -14.13 -10.02
C TYR A 71 10.40 -14.40 -10.57
N LYS A 72 10.59 -15.57 -11.19
CA LYS A 72 11.90 -15.96 -11.77
C LYS A 72 12.37 -14.94 -12.79
N ARG A 73 11.49 -14.55 -13.73
CA ARG A 73 11.84 -13.59 -14.78
C ARG A 73 12.28 -12.23 -14.22
N VAL A 74 11.63 -11.76 -13.15
CA VAL A 74 11.99 -10.52 -12.48
C VAL A 74 13.36 -10.63 -11.82
N THR A 75 13.58 -11.69 -11.04
CA THR A 75 14.85 -11.88 -10.32
C THR A 75 16.04 -12.19 -11.25
N GLU A 76 15.83 -12.93 -12.34
CA GLU A 76 16.85 -13.22 -13.36
C GLU A 76 17.35 -11.96 -14.07
N ARG A 77 16.52 -10.90 -14.11
CA ARG A 77 16.90 -9.56 -14.61
C ARG A 77 17.52 -8.66 -13.53
N GLY A 78 17.83 -9.21 -12.35
CA GLY A 78 18.52 -8.51 -11.27
C GLY A 78 17.65 -7.59 -10.41
N PHE A 79 16.32 -7.70 -10.51
CA PHE A 79 15.42 -6.89 -9.69
C PHE A 79 15.25 -7.47 -8.28
N ARG A 80 15.23 -6.58 -7.28
CA ARG A 80 14.71 -6.90 -5.95
C ARG A 80 13.19 -6.87 -5.96
N VAL A 81 12.57 -7.83 -5.29
CA VAL A 81 11.12 -7.98 -5.29
C VAL A 81 10.55 -7.68 -3.91
N MET A 82 9.51 -6.85 -3.87
CA MET A 82 8.66 -6.72 -2.70
C MET A 82 7.25 -7.20 -3.05
N ILE A 83 6.75 -8.20 -2.32
CA ILE A 83 5.41 -8.75 -2.54
C ILE A 83 4.48 -8.17 -1.47
N PHE A 84 3.43 -7.48 -1.88
CA PHE A 84 2.36 -7.05 -0.99
C PHE A 84 1.24 -8.09 -1.02
N SER A 85 0.97 -8.74 0.10
CA SER A 85 0.01 -9.85 0.17
C SER A 85 -0.93 -9.68 1.36
N ASN A 86 -2.13 -10.26 1.25
CA ASN A 86 -3.05 -10.44 2.37
C ASN A 86 -2.68 -11.63 3.29
N GLY A 87 -1.65 -12.40 2.91
CA GLY A 87 -1.09 -13.52 3.68
C GLY A 87 -1.78 -14.87 3.48
N VAL A 88 -2.94 -14.91 2.81
CA VAL A 88 -3.67 -16.15 2.50
C VAL A 88 -3.09 -16.75 1.23
N ILE A 89 -1.86 -17.26 1.34
CA ILE A 89 -1.05 -17.76 0.22
C ILE A 89 -1.14 -19.29 0.15
N LYS A 90 -1.16 -19.85 -1.06
CA LYS A 90 -1.08 -21.30 -1.24
C LYS A 90 0.28 -21.84 -0.77
N LYS A 91 0.27 -22.98 -0.08
CA LYS A 91 1.47 -23.66 0.45
C LYS A 91 2.59 -23.78 -0.60
N GLU A 92 2.23 -24.19 -1.82
CA GLU A 92 3.16 -24.37 -2.94
C GLU A 92 3.89 -23.09 -3.41
N ILE A 93 3.29 -21.92 -3.17
CA ILE A 93 3.90 -20.62 -3.46
C ILE A 93 4.83 -20.21 -2.33
N VAL A 94 4.44 -20.45 -1.07
CA VAL A 94 5.30 -20.21 0.10
C VAL A 94 6.56 -21.09 0.03
N ASP A 95 6.40 -22.38 -0.28
CA ASP A 95 7.50 -23.33 -0.43
C ASP A 95 8.44 -22.91 -1.57
N PHE A 96 7.87 -22.46 -2.69
CA PHE A 96 8.64 -21.91 -3.78
C PHE A 96 9.46 -20.69 -3.34
N LEU A 97 8.83 -19.70 -2.69
CA LEU A 97 9.48 -18.47 -2.22
C LEU A 97 10.59 -18.75 -1.20
N LYS A 98 10.38 -19.72 -0.30
CA LYS A 98 11.39 -20.16 0.68
C LYS A 98 12.64 -20.72 -0.01
N ALA A 99 12.47 -21.42 -1.12
CA ALA A 99 13.58 -21.99 -1.89
C ALA A 99 14.34 -20.96 -2.76
N GLN A 100 13.91 -19.69 -2.78
CA GLN A 100 14.59 -18.63 -3.52
C GLN A 100 15.55 -17.85 -2.62
N ASP A 101 16.56 -17.23 -3.22
CA ASP A 101 17.52 -16.36 -2.54
C ASP A 101 16.86 -15.14 -1.87
N ASN A 102 17.62 -14.47 -0.99
CA ASN A 102 17.16 -13.41 -0.10
C ASN A 102 16.80 -12.07 -0.78
N LEU A 103 16.60 -12.02 -2.11
CA LEU A 103 16.27 -10.80 -2.84
C LEU A 103 14.80 -10.34 -2.69
N THR A 104 14.03 -11.04 -1.85
CA THR A 104 12.58 -10.84 -1.76
C THR A 104 12.12 -10.55 -0.35
N SER A 105 11.42 -9.43 -0.19
CA SER A 105 10.66 -9.10 1.03
C SER A 105 9.16 -9.31 0.79
N VAL A 106 8.44 -9.75 1.82
CA VAL A 106 6.98 -9.92 1.79
C VAL A 106 6.38 -8.99 2.82
N LEU A 107 5.62 -7.99 2.36
CA LEU A 107 4.84 -7.12 3.21
C LEU A 107 3.44 -7.70 3.34
N LEU A 108 3.11 -8.22 4.52
CA LEU A 108 1.88 -8.95 4.78
C LEU A 108 0.87 -8.03 5.48
N ASN A 109 -0.16 -7.61 4.75
CA ASN A 109 -1.28 -6.84 5.29
C ASN A 109 -2.17 -7.76 6.12
N ILE A 110 -2.02 -7.70 7.43
CA ILE A 110 -2.67 -8.61 8.39
C ILE A 110 -3.75 -7.87 9.19
N ARG A 111 -4.87 -8.55 9.39
CA ARG A 111 -5.98 -8.10 10.26
C ARG A 111 -5.90 -8.80 11.61
N GLU A 112 -6.80 -8.43 12.53
CA GLU A 112 -6.90 -9.15 13.80
C GLU A 112 -7.27 -10.63 13.56
N PRO A 113 -6.70 -11.60 14.31
CA PRO A 113 -6.90 -13.03 14.08
C PRO A 113 -8.37 -13.47 14.01
N LYS A 114 -9.25 -12.82 14.79
CA LYS A 114 -10.70 -13.06 14.81
C LYS A 114 -11.40 -12.75 13.48
N GLU A 115 -10.76 -12.02 12.57
CA GLU A 115 -11.28 -11.64 11.25
C GLU A 115 -10.88 -12.64 10.15
N TYR A 116 -10.31 -13.79 10.54
CA TYR A 116 -9.93 -14.87 9.64
C TYR A 116 -10.67 -16.16 9.97
N SER A 117 -10.91 -16.97 8.94
CA SER A 117 -11.23 -18.38 9.15
C SER A 117 -10.01 -19.10 9.73
N ILE A 118 -10.23 -20.21 10.45
CA ILE A 118 -9.14 -21.05 10.98
C ILE A 118 -8.19 -21.50 9.85
N SER A 119 -8.75 -21.86 8.69
CA SER A 119 -7.98 -22.28 7.51
C SER A 119 -7.07 -21.19 6.99
N ASP A 120 -7.58 -19.96 6.85
CA ASP A 120 -6.80 -18.84 6.34
C ASP A 120 -5.75 -18.37 7.35
N TRP A 121 -6.09 -18.37 8.64
CA TRP A 121 -5.11 -18.08 9.69
C TRP A 121 -3.96 -19.09 9.68
N ASN A 122 -4.24 -20.38 9.52
CA ASN A 122 -3.19 -21.41 9.42
C ASN A 122 -2.28 -21.20 8.20
N LYS A 123 -2.79 -20.72 7.06
CA LYS A 123 -1.95 -20.36 5.89
C LYS A 123 -1.04 -19.17 6.19
N ILE A 124 -1.55 -18.18 6.92
CA ILE A 124 -0.74 -17.04 7.37
C ILE A 124 0.37 -17.53 8.29
N LEU A 125 0.04 -18.29 9.35
CA LEU A 125 1.04 -18.86 10.27
C LEU A 125 2.08 -19.73 9.55
N TYR A 126 1.65 -20.51 8.54
CA TYR A 126 2.57 -21.25 7.69
C TYR A 126 3.54 -20.31 6.96
N THR A 127 3.03 -19.27 6.32
CA THR A 127 3.84 -18.25 5.62
C THR A 127 4.88 -17.63 6.56
N LEU A 128 4.46 -17.22 7.76
CA LEU A 128 5.35 -16.64 8.77
C LEU A 128 6.47 -17.63 9.16
N SER A 129 6.10 -18.89 9.42
CA SER A 129 7.06 -19.93 9.81
C SER A 129 8.10 -20.28 8.73
N GLN A 130 7.75 -20.11 7.45
CA GLN A 130 8.63 -20.47 6.34
C GLN A 130 9.53 -19.32 5.89
N LEU A 131 9.07 -18.07 6.03
CA LEU A 131 9.75 -16.91 5.45
C LEU A 131 10.50 -16.04 6.47
N GLY A 132 10.18 -16.12 7.77
CA GLY A 132 10.95 -15.47 8.84
C GLY A 132 11.21 -13.97 8.58
N GLU A 133 12.49 -13.56 8.67
CA GLU A 133 12.95 -12.18 8.50
C GLU A 133 12.65 -11.52 7.13
N ARG A 134 12.20 -12.31 6.14
CA ARG A 134 11.71 -11.77 4.86
C ARG A 134 10.33 -11.15 4.98
N VAL A 135 9.59 -11.44 6.05
CA VAL A 135 8.23 -10.89 6.28
C VAL A 135 8.30 -9.62 7.10
N ILE A 136 7.61 -8.59 6.61
CA ILE A 136 7.27 -7.37 7.34
C ILE A 136 5.75 -7.39 7.57
N LEU A 137 5.33 -7.31 8.83
CA LEU A 137 3.92 -7.19 9.15
C LEU A 137 3.43 -5.77 8.89
N SER A 138 2.26 -5.68 8.27
CA SER A 138 1.62 -4.43 7.90
C SER A 138 0.20 -4.40 8.45
N PHE A 139 -0.11 -3.36 9.22
CA PHE A 139 -1.40 -3.22 9.90
C PHE A 139 -2.12 -1.97 9.40
N ARG A 140 -3.38 -2.16 8.99
CA ARG A 140 -4.23 -1.08 8.47
C ARG A 140 -5.16 -0.58 9.57
N ILE A 141 -5.10 0.70 9.88
CA ILE A 141 -6.00 1.37 10.84
C ILE A 141 -7.19 1.95 10.07
N TYR A 142 -8.39 1.44 10.36
CA TYR A 142 -9.66 1.90 9.78
C TYR A 142 -10.77 2.12 10.82
N ARG A 143 -10.48 1.87 12.10
CA ARG A 143 -11.41 2.03 13.25
C ARG A 143 -10.61 2.30 14.51
N LEU A 144 -11.18 2.96 15.52
CA LEU A 144 -10.46 3.27 16.76
C LEU A 144 -10.29 2.08 17.70
N GLY A 145 -11.04 0.98 17.55
CA GLY A 145 -11.02 -0.18 18.44
C GLY A 145 -10.06 -1.31 18.03
N PHE A 146 -8.95 -1.01 17.34
CA PHE A 146 -7.98 -2.03 16.90
C PHE A 146 -7.11 -2.54 18.06
N ASN A 147 -6.65 -3.78 18.03
CA ASN A 147 -5.62 -4.28 18.96
C ASN A 147 -4.48 -4.96 18.18
N PRO A 148 -3.27 -4.37 18.14
CA PRO A 148 -2.14 -4.88 17.37
C PRO A 148 -1.22 -5.80 18.18
N THR A 149 -1.54 -6.12 19.45
CA THR A 149 -0.63 -6.87 20.34
C THR A 149 -0.17 -8.19 19.73
N PHE A 150 -1.05 -8.87 18.99
CA PHE A 150 -0.73 -10.13 18.30
C PHE A 150 0.42 -9.98 17.28
N LEU A 151 0.65 -8.79 16.72
CA LEU A 151 1.76 -8.55 15.78
C LEU A 151 3.11 -8.77 16.47
N PHE A 152 3.25 -8.27 17.70
CA PHE A 152 4.48 -8.40 18.47
C PHE A 152 4.77 -9.88 18.77
N ASP A 153 3.74 -10.61 19.20
CA ASP A 153 3.84 -12.04 19.50
C ASP A 153 4.23 -12.85 18.25
N LEU A 154 3.67 -12.51 17.08
CA LEU A 154 4.02 -13.15 15.81
C LEU A 154 5.46 -12.87 15.38
N ILE A 155 5.93 -11.63 15.54
CA ILE A 155 7.31 -11.23 15.21
C ILE A 155 8.30 -12.06 16.03
N GLU A 156 8.09 -12.18 17.34
CA GLU A 156 8.96 -12.94 18.22
C GLU A 156 8.88 -14.44 17.94
N ARG A 157 7.66 -14.99 17.83
CA ARG A 157 7.44 -16.44 17.65
C ARG A 157 8.04 -16.98 16.36
N TYR A 158 7.98 -16.21 15.27
CA TYR A 158 8.42 -16.66 13.95
C TYR A 158 9.71 -15.99 13.47
N HIS A 159 10.40 -15.25 14.35
CA HIS A 159 11.63 -14.53 14.02
C HIS A 159 11.48 -13.67 12.76
N LEU A 160 10.41 -12.88 12.72
CA LEU A 160 10.13 -11.99 11.59
C LEU A 160 11.03 -10.75 11.66
N ARG A 161 10.99 -9.92 10.60
CA ARG A 161 11.66 -8.62 10.65
C ARG A 161 11.05 -7.80 11.80
N LYS A 162 11.90 -7.26 12.66
CA LYS A 162 11.52 -6.37 13.78
C LYS A 162 11.11 -4.98 13.31
N LEU A 163 10.17 -4.93 12.36
CA LEU A 163 9.67 -3.74 11.71
C LEU A 163 8.17 -3.91 11.43
N ILE A 164 7.35 -2.95 11.84
CA ILE A 164 5.91 -2.93 11.55
C ILE A 164 5.58 -1.74 10.65
N ASN A 165 4.88 -2.01 9.55
CA ASN A 165 4.26 -0.98 8.72
C ASN A 165 2.89 -0.61 9.30
N TRP A 166 2.75 0.61 9.78
CA TRP A 166 1.46 1.16 10.20
C TRP A 166 0.91 2.03 9.07
N ALA A 167 -0.31 1.77 8.61
CA ALA A 167 -0.92 2.69 7.64
C ALA A 167 -2.39 2.92 7.91
N MET A 168 -2.83 4.14 7.62
CA MET A 168 -4.25 4.47 7.65
C MET A 168 -4.93 3.89 6.41
N ALA A 169 -6.09 3.28 6.59
CA ALA A 169 -6.95 2.96 5.47
C ALA A 169 -7.30 4.24 4.70
N CYS A 170 -7.01 4.25 3.40
CA CYS A 170 -7.36 5.36 2.55
C CYS A 170 -8.81 5.17 2.03
N PRO A 171 -9.56 6.25 1.80
CA PRO A 171 -10.85 6.16 1.14
C PRO A 171 -10.70 5.77 -0.33
N SER A 172 -11.64 5.01 -0.84
CA SER A 172 -11.91 4.94 -2.28
C SER A 172 -12.64 6.22 -2.71
N LEU A 173 -12.45 6.68 -3.95
CA LEU A 173 -13.15 7.88 -4.41
C LEU A 173 -14.60 7.58 -4.77
N LEU A 174 -14.90 6.49 -5.49
CA LEU A 174 -16.26 6.20 -5.95
C LEU A 174 -16.95 5.07 -5.17
N HIS A 175 -16.19 4.08 -4.70
CA HIS A 175 -16.73 3.02 -3.86
C HIS A 175 -16.77 3.40 -2.39
N ASP A 176 -17.64 2.73 -1.65
CA ASP A 176 -17.66 2.82 -0.21
C ASP A 176 -16.68 1.80 0.38
N ASN A 177 -15.87 2.26 1.32
CA ASN A 177 -15.00 1.43 2.13
C ASN A 177 -14.90 2.03 3.53
N VAL A 178 -14.44 1.23 4.49
CA VAL A 178 -14.29 1.66 5.87
C VAL A 178 -12.92 2.31 6.06
N PHE A 179 -12.90 3.55 6.51
CA PHE A 179 -11.71 4.29 6.87
C PHE A 179 -12.02 5.22 8.05
N LEU A 180 -10.97 5.64 8.75
CA LEU A 180 -11.11 6.56 9.87
C LEU A 180 -11.23 8.01 9.35
N PRO A 181 -12.18 8.83 9.86
CA PRO A 181 -12.20 10.26 9.56
C PRO A 181 -10.88 10.93 9.94
N LEU A 182 -10.47 11.94 9.18
CA LEU A 182 -9.19 12.65 9.40
C LEU A 182 -9.11 13.26 10.80
N GLU A 183 -10.24 13.74 11.32
CA GLU A 183 -10.39 14.32 12.65
C GLU A 183 -10.04 13.32 13.76
N ASP A 184 -10.25 12.02 13.53
CA ASP A 184 -9.99 10.96 14.48
C ASP A 184 -8.55 10.40 14.38
N HIS A 185 -7.73 10.86 13.42
CA HIS A 185 -6.34 10.40 13.31
C HIS A 185 -5.52 10.69 14.58
N ILE A 186 -5.80 11.79 15.28
CA ILE A 186 -5.14 12.09 16.56
C ILE A 186 -5.39 10.99 17.61
N LYS A 187 -6.64 10.50 17.70
CA LYS A 187 -6.99 9.39 18.61
C LYS A 187 -6.32 8.10 18.19
N ALA A 188 -6.21 7.84 16.89
CA ALA A 188 -5.46 6.68 16.39
C ALA A 188 -3.97 6.76 16.77
N VAL A 189 -3.35 7.94 16.65
CA VAL A 189 -1.95 8.17 17.05
C VAL A 189 -1.77 8.04 18.56
N ASP A 190 -2.71 8.52 19.38
CA ASP A 190 -2.68 8.31 20.83
C ASP A 190 -2.65 6.82 21.17
N ARG A 191 -3.49 6.02 20.51
CA ARG A 191 -3.46 4.56 20.66
C ARG A 191 -2.18 3.93 20.14
N MET A 192 -1.62 4.42 19.03
CA MET A 192 -0.30 4.00 18.57
C MET A 192 0.76 4.28 19.65
N ILE A 193 0.71 5.43 20.34
CA ILE A 193 1.64 5.73 21.43
C ILE A 193 1.49 4.74 22.59
N GLU A 194 0.27 4.32 22.94
CA GLU A 194 0.05 3.28 23.95
C GLU A 194 0.79 1.98 23.58
N PHE A 195 0.66 1.52 22.33
CA PHE A 195 1.32 0.29 21.86
C PHE A 195 2.83 0.45 21.60
N SER A 196 3.34 1.68 21.50
CA SER A 196 4.77 1.93 21.27
C SER A 196 5.64 1.44 22.43
N VAL A 197 5.09 1.39 23.64
CA VAL A 197 5.78 0.87 24.84
C VAL A 197 6.09 -0.62 24.68
N GLN A 198 5.11 -1.40 24.22
CA GLN A 198 5.29 -2.85 23.95
C GLN A 198 6.32 -3.09 22.86
N SER A 199 6.32 -2.24 21.83
CA SER A 199 7.21 -2.37 20.69
C SER A 199 8.65 -2.01 21.05
N GLN A 200 8.83 -0.91 21.80
CA GLN A 200 10.12 -0.46 22.32
C GLN A 200 10.77 -1.54 23.20
N SER A 201 10.01 -2.14 24.12
CA SER A 201 10.54 -3.17 25.03
C SER A 201 11.01 -4.44 24.30
N ARG A 202 10.59 -4.63 23.04
CA ARG A 202 10.94 -5.78 22.18
C ARG A 202 11.95 -5.42 21.07
N GLY A 203 12.32 -4.14 20.98
CA GLY A 203 13.17 -3.60 19.93
C GLY A 203 12.54 -3.74 18.54
N ILE A 204 11.23 -3.46 18.42
CA ILE A 204 10.49 -3.48 17.16
C ILE A 204 10.26 -2.03 16.70
N ASP A 205 10.80 -1.69 15.53
CA ASP A 205 10.69 -0.36 14.94
C ASP A 205 9.43 -0.24 14.08
N TRP A 206 8.98 1.00 13.86
CA TRP A 206 7.81 1.30 13.04
C TRP A 206 8.15 2.21 11.86
N TYR A 207 7.41 2.02 10.78
CA TYR A 207 7.34 2.96 9.66
C TYR A 207 5.92 3.01 9.10
N SER A 208 5.68 3.91 8.16
CA SER A 208 4.41 4.00 7.43
C SER A 208 4.66 4.21 5.95
N ASP A 209 3.82 3.59 5.13
CA ASP A 209 3.74 3.85 3.69
C ASP A 209 2.62 4.83 3.30
N SER A 210 1.69 5.16 4.20
CA SER A 210 0.53 5.97 3.81
C SER A 210 -0.39 6.49 4.92
N GLY A 211 -1.01 7.62 4.59
CA GLY A 211 -2.37 7.96 5.01
C GLY A 211 -2.50 8.85 6.25
N PHE A 212 -1.38 9.22 6.88
CA PHE A 212 -1.38 10.09 8.05
C PHE A 212 -1.47 11.58 7.70
N ILE A 213 -1.84 12.39 8.69
CA ILE A 213 -1.87 13.86 8.62
C ILE A 213 -1.02 14.44 9.75
N TRP A 214 -0.29 15.53 9.48
CA TRP A 214 0.64 16.10 10.45
C TRP A 214 0.00 16.54 11.77
N CYS A 215 -1.24 17.05 11.74
CA CYS A 215 -1.93 17.49 12.95
C CYS A 215 -2.25 16.35 13.94
N ALA A 216 -2.11 15.08 13.55
CA ALA A 216 -2.23 13.96 14.47
C ALA A 216 -0.93 13.72 15.28
N PHE A 217 0.19 14.35 14.91
CA PHE A 217 1.52 14.14 15.50
C PHE A 217 2.06 15.38 16.26
N THR A 218 1.20 16.36 16.52
CA THR A 218 1.52 17.54 17.33
C THR A 218 1.56 17.21 18.82
N ASP A 219 1.89 18.21 19.65
CA ASP A 219 1.96 18.10 21.11
C ASP A 219 2.90 16.99 21.60
N GLY A 220 4.06 16.87 20.95
CA GLY A 220 5.11 15.92 21.33
C GLY A 220 4.90 14.48 20.83
N ARG A 221 3.74 14.14 20.25
CA ARG A 221 3.44 12.78 19.75
C ARG A 221 4.47 12.24 18.75
N SER A 222 4.88 13.07 17.78
CA SER A 222 5.95 12.71 16.82
C SER A 222 7.27 12.39 17.53
N GLN A 223 7.65 13.18 18.53
CA GLN A 223 8.89 12.96 19.28
C GLN A 223 8.84 11.66 20.08
N ILE A 224 7.72 11.39 20.76
CA ILE A 224 7.52 10.16 21.53
C ILE A 224 7.67 8.93 20.63
N LEU A 225 7.01 8.93 19.47
CA LEU A 225 7.08 7.81 18.53
C LEU A 225 8.48 7.66 17.91
N LYS A 226 9.15 8.76 17.59
CA LYS A 226 10.53 8.73 17.09
C LYS A 226 11.50 8.13 18.12
N GLU A 227 11.39 8.54 19.39
CA GLU A 227 12.28 8.06 20.46
C GLU A 227 12.04 6.60 20.83
N ARG A 228 10.77 6.15 20.83
CA ARG A 228 10.43 4.80 21.27
C ARG A 228 10.63 3.73 20.20
N VAL A 229 10.30 4.05 18.95
CA VAL A 229 10.13 3.06 17.88
C VAL A 229 10.67 3.56 16.53
N GLY A 230 11.49 4.61 16.52
CA GLY A 230 12.11 5.15 15.31
C GLY A 230 11.13 5.76 14.30
N PHE A 231 9.84 5.88 14.65
CA PHE A 231 8.80 6.26 13.69
C PHE A 231 8.85 7.75 13.36
N ILE A 232 9.00 8.04 12.07
CA ILE A 232 8.93 9.40 11.53
C ILE A 232 7.72 9.46 10.60
N PRO A 233 6.68 10.25 10.92
CA PRO A 233 5.47 10.29 10.09
C PRO A 233 5.76 10.96 8.75
N ASP A 234 5.57 10.22 7.64
CA ASP A 234 5.34 10.84 6.33
C ASP A 234 3.85 11.16 6.18
N THR A 235 3.55 12.44 6.01
CA THR A 235 2.18 12.95 5.93
C THR A 235 1.87 13.57 4.57
N ASN A 236 2.75 13.34 3.60
CA ASN A 236 2.58 13.76 2.21
C ASN A 236 2.03 12.62 1.35
N CYS A 237 1.06 12.94 0.49
CA CYS A 237 0.51 11.96 -0.45
C CYS A 237 1.20 12.07 -1.81
N TYR A 238 2.16 11.19 -2.08
CA TYR A 238 2.81 11.09 -3.39
C TYR A 238 1.99 10.21 -4.35
N PRO A 239 2.18 10.34 -5.69
CA PRO A 239 1.68 9.34 -6.63
C PRO A 239 2.31 7.97 -6.30
N ALA A 240 1.49 6.95 -6.05
CA ALA A 240 1.97 5.59 -5.78
C ALA A 240 2.46 4.90 -7.07
N LEU A 241 1.91 5.31 -8.22
CA LEU A 241 2.19 4.79 -9.56
C LEU A 241 1.92 3.29 -9.65
N GLU A 242 0.67 2.97 -9.94
CA GLU A 242 0.20 1.60 -10.09
C GLU A 242 -0.02 1.29 -11.56
N VAL A 243 0.61 0.20 -12.00
CA VAL A 243 0.51 -0.30 -13.36
C VAL A 243 -0.41 -1.51 -13.34
N ALA A 244 -1.49 -1.45 -14.11
CA ALA A 244 -2.42 -2.53 -14.30
C ALA A 244 -1.86 -3.66 -15.19
N PRO A 245 -2.47 -4.85 -15.22
CA PRO A 245 -2.05 -5.96 -16.09
C PRO A 245 -1.97 -5.62 -17.59
N ASP A 246 -2.78 -4.67 -18.05
CA ASP A 246 -2.82 -4.21 -19.45
C ASP A 246 -1.92 -2.99 -19.72
N LEU A 247 -1.00 -2.69 -18.79
CA LEU A 247 -0.04 -1.58 -18.79
C LEU A 247 -0.65 -0.19 -18.57
N ARG A 248 -1.95 -0.07 -18.30
CA ARG A 248 -2.52 1.20 -17.90
C ARG A 248 -1.86 1.68 -16.61
N VAL A 249 -1.45 2.95 -16.58
CA VAL A 249 -0.84 3.55 -15.40
C VAL A 249 -1.82 4.47 -14.68
N MET A 250 -1.89 4.34 -13.36
CA MET A 250 -2.79 5.08 -12.49
C MET A 250 -2.01 5.74 -11.36
N ARG A 251 -2.54 6.85 -10.85
CA ARG A 251 -1.92 7.56 -9.72
C ARG A 251 -1.86 6.68 -8.46
N CYS A 252 -2.99 6.08 -8.11
CA CYS A 252 -3.19 5.12 -7.02
C CYS A 252 -4.60 4.49 -7.13
N PHE A 253 -4.87 3.38 -6.44
CA PHE A 253 -6.04 2.56 -6.78
C PHE A 253 -7.33 3.26 -6.40
N GLY A 254 -7.31 3.97 -5.27
CA GLY A 254 -8.46 4.74 -4.78
C GLY A 254 -8.83 5.93 -5.69
N LEU A 255 -8.04 6.21 -6.73
CA LEU A 255 -8.28 7.25 -7.73
C LEU A 255 -8.28 6.72 -9.16
N ALA A 256 -8.28 5.40 -9.35
CA ALA A 256 -8.25 4.76 -10.67
C ALA A 256 -9.38 5.28 -11.58
N SER A 257 -10.57 5.50 -11.02
CA SER A 257 -11.75 6.01 -11.72
C SER A 257 -11.60 7.42 -12.31
N LYS A 258 -10.60 8.19 -11.87
CA LYS A 258 -10.29 9.54 -12.38
C LYS A 258 -8.98 9.59 -13.16
N CYS A 259 -8.40 8.44 -13.48
CA CYS A 259 -7.27 8.31 -14.38
C CYS A 259 -7.76 8.05 -15.82
N ARG A 260 -7.03 8.56 -16.80
CA ARG A 260 -7.22 8.27 -18.22
C ARG A 260 -7.13 6.76 -18.47
N LYS A 261 -8.12 6.24 -19.20
CA LYS A 261 -8.22 4.81 -19.51
C LYS A 261 -7.26 4.36 -20.60
N ASP A 262 -6.82 5.30 -21.44
CA ASP A 262 -5.93 5.10 -22.57
C ASP A 262 -4.46 5.36 -22.22
N LEU A 263 -4.16 5.88 -21.02
CA LEU A 263 -2.81 6.22 -20.59
C LEU A 263 -2.04 4.97 -20.15
N LYS A 264 -1.02 4.60 -20.91
CA LYS A 264 -0.18 3.43 -20.66
C LYS A 264 1.20 3.82 -20.17
N LEU A 265 1.85 2.90 -19.46
CA LEU A 265 3.25 3.05 -19.05
C LEU A 265 4.18 3.31 -20.24
N THR A 266 3.89 2.68 -21.39
CA THR A 266 4.66 2.79 -22.62
C THR A 266 4.50 4.13 -23.34
N ASP A 267 3.61 5.01 -22.87
CA ASP A 267 3.45 6.37 -23.41
C ASP A 267 4.49 7.35 -22.82
N PHE A 268 5.34 6.86 -21.91
CA PHE A 268 6.39 7.62 -21.24
C PHE A 268 7.75 6.99 -21.52
N ASP A 269 8.82 7.79 -21.50
CA ASP A 269 10.17 7.30 -21.76
C ASP A 269 10.81 6.64 -20.53
N ASN A 270 10.45 7.13 -19.34
CA ASN A 270 11.03 6.69 -18.06
C ASN A 270 10.12 7.02 -16.87
N LEU A 271 10.42 6.43 -15.71
CA LEU A 271 9.62 6.54 -14.50
C LEU A 271 9.45 7.99 -14.02
N LYS A 272 10.48 8.83 -14.17
CA LYS A 272 10.46 10.23 -13.73
C LYS A 272 9.39 11.04 -14.48
N GLU A 273 9.15 10.74 -15.75
CA GLU A 273 8.09 11.40 -16.52
C GLU A 273 6.70 11.05 -16.00
N VAL A 274 6.48 9.77 -15.67
CA VAL A 274 5.23 9.29 -15.08
C VAL A 274 4.99 9.98 -13.73
N GLU A 275 6.02 10.02 -12.87
CA GLU A 275 5.96 10.70 -11.57
C GLU A 275 5.62 12.18 -11.74
N LEU A 276 6.31 12.89 -12.64
CA LEU A 276 6.08 14.31 -12.91
C LEU A 276 4.68 14.56 -13.47
N TYR A 277 4.18 13.68 -14.33
CA TYR A 277 2.83 13.78 -14.90
C TYR A 277 1.77 13.76 -13.79
N PHE A 278 1.75 12.73 -12.94
CA PHE A 278 0.77 12.63 -11.87
C PHE A 278 1.01 13.64 -10.75
N PHE A 279 2.27 14.01 -10.49
CA PHE A 279 2.60 15.05 -9.52
C PHE A 279 2.02 16.40 -9.95
N LYS A 280 2.27 16.84 -11.20
CA LYS A 280 1.75 18.11 -11.74
C LYS A 280 0.22 18.16 -11.71
N LYS A 281 -0.44 17.07 -12.10
CA LYS A 281 -1.92 16.95 -12.02
C LYS A 281 -2.45 16.98 -10.59
N SER A 282 -1.66 16.58 -9.60
CA SER A 282 -2.03 16.59 -8.19
C SER A 282 -1.88 17.98 -7.53
N LEU A 283 -1.00 18.85 -8.06
CA LEU A 283 -0.63 20.12 -7.41
C LEU A 283 -1.79 21.06 -7.10
N PRO A 284 -2.78 21.28 -8.00
CA PRO A 284 -3.89 22.21 -7.71
C PRO A 284 -4.68 21.81 -6.47
N PHE A 285 -4.84 20.51 -6.24
CA PHE A 285 -5.63 19.96 -5.14
C PHE A 285 -4.85 19.92 -3.83
N LYS A 286 -3.54 19.62 -3.90
CA LYS A 286 -2.67 19.56 -2.71
C LYS A 286 -2.61 20.88 -1.93
N ARG A 287 -2.83 22.03 -2.58
CA ARG A 287 -2.82 23.34 -1.91
C ARG A 287 -4.09 23.63 -1.09
N ILE A 288 -5.16 22.83 -1.26
CA ILE A 288 -6.44 23.02 -0.57
C ILE A 288 -6.49 22.16 0.70
N GLY A 289 -6.00 20.93 0.61
CA GLY A 289 -6.06 19.94 1.69
C GLY A 289 -7.48 19.43 1.97
N ALA A 290 -7.60 18.50 2.91
CA ALA A 290 -8.81 17.72 3.16
C ALA A 290 -9.59 18.10 4.44
N MET A 291 -9.34 19.27 5.05
CA MET A 291 -10.17 19.81 6.13
C MET A 291 -10.26 21.34 6.00
N ASP A 292 -11.28 21.99 6.56
CA ASP A 292 -11.44 23.46 6.44
C ASP A 292 -10.21 24.22 6.95
N LYS A 293 -9.65 23.74 8.07
CA LYS A 293 -8.41 24.27 8.64
C LYS A 293 -7.19 24.12 7.73
N CYS A 294 -7.21 23.25 6.72
CA CYS A 294 -6.07 23.04 5.82
C CYS A 294 -5.79 24.27 4.95
N PHE A 295 -6.82 25.02 4.56
CA PHE A 295 -6.69 26.14 3.63
C PHE A 295 -5.76 27.26 4.13
N HIS A 296 -5.67 27.43 5.46
CA HIS A 296 -4.80 28.41 6.11
C HIS A 296 -3.65 27.75 6.88
N CYS A 297 -3.39 26.46 6.67
CA CYS A 297 -2.42 25.71 7.47
C CYS A 297 -0.99 25.95 6.99
N GLU A 298 -0.13 26.50 7.84
CA GLU A 298 1.29 26.71 7.55
C GLU A 298 2.03 25.42 7.18
N HIS A 299 1.67 24.28 7.78
CA HIS A 299 2.27 22.98 7.45
C HIS A 299 1.90 22.50 6.04
N LEU A 300 0.74 22.88 5.52
CA LEU A 300 0.37 22.61 4.13
C LEU A 300 1.18 23.52 3.19
N LEU A 301 1.25 24.82 3.50
CA LEU A 301 1.95 25.82 2.70
C LEU A 301 3.46 25.54 2.60
N SER A 302 4.06 25.03 3.67
CA SER A 302 5.47 24.62 3.74
C SER A 302 5.76 23.21 3.21
N ASN A 303 4.77 22.49 2.69
CA ASN A 303 4.85 21.07 2.26
C ASN A 303 5.26 20.08 3.37
N LYS A 304 5.17 20.47 4.64
CA LYS A 304 5.37 19.56 5.77
C LYS A 304 4.27 18.51 5.87
N CYS A 305 3.06 18.85 5.42
CA CYS A 305 1.88 17.99 5.39
C CYS A 305 1.20 18.09 4.03
N GLY A 306 0.68 16.98 3.50
CA GLY A 306 -0.10 16.96 2.26
C GLY A 306 -1.58 17.32 2.45
N GLY A 307 -2.01 17.56 3.70
CA GLY A 307 -3.40 17.87 4.04
C GLY A 307 -4.34 16.67 3.94
N GLY A 308 -3.81 15.44 3.96
CA GLY A 308 -4.56 14.20 3.74
C GLY A 308 -4.21 13.54 2.42
N CYS A 309 -4.68 12.30 2.21
CA CYS A 309 -4.50 11.65 0.92
C CYS A 309 -5.35 12.32 -0.17
N MET A 310 -4.96 12.15 -1.44
CA MET A 310 -5.65 12.81 -2.55
C MET A 310 -7.14 12.43 -2.66
N ALA A 311 -7.52 11.19 -2.32
CA ALA A 311 -8.92 10.80 -2.29
C ALA A 311 -9.71 11.56 -1.21
N HIS A 312 -9.13 11.79 -0.02
CA HIS A 312 -9.76 12.66 0.98
C HIS A 312 -9.97 14.08 0.44
N ILE A 313 -8.96 14.65 -0.23
CA ILE A 313 -9.03 16.01 -0.79
C ILE A 313 -10.15 16.11 -1.83
N LEU A 314 -10.19 15.18 -2.79
CA LEU A 314 -11.20 15.22 -3.87
C LEU A 314 -12.62 14.97 -3.34
N ARG A 315 -12.81 14.12 -2.32
CA ARG A 315 -14.14 13.86 -1.72
C ARG A 315 -14.79 15.09 -1.10
N ARG A 316 -14.02 16.15 -0.81
CA ARG A 316 -14.56 17.43 -0.31
C ARG A 316 -15.16 18.30 -1.39
N MET A 317 -14.82 18.03 -2.65
CA MET A 317 -15.34 18.83 -3.74
C MET A 317 -16.85 18.62 -3.86
N PRO A 318 -17.62 19.70 -4.06
CA PRO A 318 -19.03 19.57 -4.41
C PRO A 318 -19.18 18.62 -5.60
N ASN A 319 -20.10 17.66 -5.49
CA ASN A 319 -20.33 16.65 -6.52
C ASN A 319 -19.08 15.84 -6.92
N TYR A 320 -18.17 15.52 -5.98
CA TYR A 320 -16.91 14.81 -6.27
C TYR A 320 -17.04 13.56 -7.15
N ARG A 321 -18.16 12.82 -7.02
CA ARG A 321 -18.46 11.64 -7.84
C ARG A 321 -18.51 11.97 -9.35
N LYS A 322 -18.97 13.17 -9.71
CA LYS A 322 -19.11 13.69 -11.07
C LYS A 322 -17.88 14.46 -11.58
N LEU A 323 -16.79 14.53 -10.82
CA LEU A 323 -15.55 15.14 -11.31
C LEU A 323 -15.11 14.51 -12.63
N PRO A 324 -14.58 15.29 -13.59
CA PRO A 324 -14.06 14.75 -14.84
C PRO A 324 -12.84 13.86 -14.58
N ILE A 325 -12.32 13.23 -15.63
CA ILE A 325 -10.99 12.62 -15.58
C ILE A 325 -9.97 13.71 -15.22
N ILE A 326 -9.18 13.47 -14.18
CA ILE A 326 -8.20 14.44 -13.64
C ILE A 326 -6.80 14.02 -14.06
N PHE A 327 -6.51 12.73 -13.86
CA PHE A 327 -5.20 12.13 -14.01
C PHE A 327 -5.07 11.42 -15.34
#